data_AF-A0A535KQS2-F1
#
_entry.id   AF-A0A535KQS2-F1
#
_cell.length_a   1.000
_cell.length_b   1.000
_cell.length_c   1.000
_cell.angle_alpha   90.00
_cell.angle_beta   90.00
_cell.angle_gamma   90.00
#
_symmetry.space_group_name_H-M   'P 1'
#
loop_
_entity.id
_entity.type
_entity.pdbx_description
1 polymer ?
#
loop_
_entity_poly.entity_id
_entity_poly.type
_entity_poly.pdbx_seq_one_letter_code
_entity_poly.pdbx_strand_id
1 'polypeptide(L)'
;MPGLGASFGRGAANTFLQDLQNSDCILIQGSNFAECHPVGFRWVMAAKERGATIIHVDPHFSRTSQMADIYAPIRVGSDIAFLGGLINYVLQNDLYFKEYVQAYSNATFIVGDDFQDAEDLEGIFSGLEANHSAYNTASWQYKLTKKGES
;
A
#
# COMPACT_ATOMS: atom_id res chain seq x y z
N MET A 1 -3.42 2.06 -14.00
CA MET A 1 -4.22 0.99 -13.36
C MET A 1 -4.64 1.45 -11.97
N PRO A 2 -5.93 1.44 -11.59
CA PRO A 2 -6.32 1.64 -10.20
C PRO A 2 -5.82 0.45 -9.37
N GLY A 3 -4.87 0.68 -8.46
CA GLY A 3 -4.17 -0.39 -7.71
C GLY A 3 -5.08 -1.30 -6.87
N LEU A 4 -6.21 -0.76 -6.38
CA LEU A 4 -7.20 -1.52 -5.60
C LEU A 4 -7.89 -2.61 -6.42
N GLY A 5 -8.17 -2.37 -7.71
CA GLY A 5 -8.83 -3.36 -8.56
C GLY A 5 -8.00 -4.62 -8.73
N ALA A 6 -6.68 -4.46 -8.89
CA ALA A 6 -5.75 -5.59 -8.97
C ALA A 6 -5.52 -6.27 -7.62
N SER A 7 -5.51 -5.50 -6.52
CA SER A 7 -5.19 -6.03 -5.18
C SER A 7 -6.38 -6.70 -4.49
N PHE A 8 -7.59 -6.16 -4.65
CA PHE A 8 -8.81 -6.55 -3.91
C PHE A 8 -10.01 -6.86 -4.81
N GLY A 9 -9.84 -6.82 -6.13
CA GLY A 9 -10.90 -7.10 -7.11
C GLY A 9 -11.91 -5.96 -7.34
N ARG A 10 -11.85 -4.85 -6.59
CA ARG A 10 -12.71 -3.66 -6.77
C ARG A 10 -11.93 -2.36 -6.56
N GLY A 11 -12.34 -1.31 -7.27
CA GLY A 11 -11.65 0.00 -7.27
C GLY A 11 -12.19 1.05 -6.30
N ALA A 12 -13.29 0.77 -5.59
CA ALA A 12 -13.91 1.70 -4.64
C ALA A 12 -13.21 1.68 -3.28
N ALA A 13 -13.48 2.68 -2.43
CA ALA A 13 -13.09 2.66 -1.03
C ALA A 13 -13.60 1.39 -0.33
N ASN A 14 -12.76 0.79 0.52
CA ASN A 14 -13.06 -0.46 1.22
C ASN A 14 -13.93 -0.28 2.47
N THR A 15 -13.92 0.93 3.06
CA THR A 15 -14.68 1.32 4.25
C THR A 15 -15.46 2.60 3.98
N PHE A 16 -16.12 3.15 5.02
CA PHE A 16 -16.90 4.39 4.97
C PHE A 16 -16.40 5.38 6.03
N LEU A 17 -16.65 6.68 5.82
CA LEU A 17 -16.05 7.76 6.63
C LEU A 17 -16.28 7.61 8.14
N GLN A 18 -17.46 7.17 8.55
CA GLN A 18 -17.80 6.98 9.96
C GLN A 18 -16.96 5.88 10.62
N ASP A 19 -16.48 4.89 9.85
CA ASP A 19 -15.70 3.79 10.40
C ASP A 19 -14.28 4.23 10.83
N LEU A 20 -13.79 5.36 10.31
CA LEU A 20 -12.49 5.93 10.70
C LEU A 20 -12.37 6.16 12.22
N GLN A 21 -13.49 6.42 12.90
CA GLN A 21 -13.52 6.62 14.36
C GLN A 21 -13.06 5.38 15.15
N ASN A 22 -13.02 4.20 14.52
CA ASN A 22 -12.65 2.93 15.12
C ASN A 22 -11.17 2.58 14.96
N SER A 23 -10.39 3.39 14.24
CA SER A 23 -8.98 3.10 14.03
C SER A 23 -8.14 3.45 15.24
N ASP A 24 -7.12 2.64 15.55
CA ASP A 24 -6.09 2.95 16.56
C ASP A 24 -4.93 3.78 15.97
N CYS A 25 -4.82 3.81 14.63
CA CYS A 25 -3.81 4.61 13.91
C CYS A 25 -4.36 5.05 12.55
N ILE A 26 -4.23 6.33 12.22
CA ILE A 26 -4.68 6.88 10.93
C ILE A 26 -3.48 7.50 10.22
N LEU A 27 -3.07 6.86 9.12
CA LEU A 27 -2.10 7.42 8.18
C LEU A 27 -2.83 8.20 7.09
N ILE A 28 -2.60 9.51 7.05
CA ILE A 28 -3.04 10.39 5.99
C ILE A 28 -1.82 10.70 5.11
N GLN A 29 -1.77 10.10 3.92
CA GLN A 29 -0.70 10.30 2.95
C GLN A 29 -1.30 10.59 1.57
N GLY A 30 -0.75 11.59 0.87
CA GLY A 30 -1.25 12.00 -0.44
C GLY A 30 -2.67 12.59 -0.40
N SER A 31 -3.08 13.13 0.76
CA SER A 31 -4.41 13.73 0.95
C SER A 31 -4.35 14.86 1.98
N ASN A 32 -4.87 16.03 1.62
CA ASN A 32 -5.10 17.10 2.58
C ASN A 32 -6.52 16.99 3.18
N PHE A 33 -6.76 15.94 3.98
CA PHE A 33 -8.09 15.51 4.41
C PHE A 33 -8.91 16.62 5.09
N ALA A 34 -8.32 17.36 6.03
CA ALA A 34 -9.03 18.40 6.79
C ALA A 34 -9.57 19.53 5.88
N GLU A 35 -8.95 19.76 4.72
CA GLU A 35 -9.37 20.80 3.77
C GLU A 35 -10.25 20.23 2.66
N CYS A 36 -9.93 19.05 2.14
CA CYS A 36 -10.64 18.46 1.01
C CYS A 36 -11.92 17.70 1.42
N HIS A 37 -11.99 17.18 2.66
CA HIS A 37 -13.14 16.43 3.17
C HIS A 37 -13.45 16.78 4.64
N PRO A 38 -13.68 18.07 4.97
CA PRO A 38 -13.76 18.57 6.35
C PRO A 38 -14.84 17.89 7.18
N VAL A 39 -15.99 17.56 6.57
CA VAL A 39 -17.09 16.86 7.28
C VAL A 39 -16.70 15.43 7.65
N GLY A 40 -15.92 14.76 6.81
CA GLY A 40 -15.40 13.42 7.10
C GLY A 40 -14.31 13.44 8.17
N PHE A 41 -13.49 14.50 8.20
CA PHE A 41 -12.39 14.66 9.13
C PHE A 41 -12.82 14.65 10.61
N ARG A 42 -14.09 14.93 10.92
CA ARG A 42 -14.64 14.78 12.27
C ARG A 42 -14.44 13.37 12.85
N TRP A 43 -14.45 12.34 12.00
CA TRP A 43 -14.29 10.95 12.43
C TRP A 43 -12.82 10.60 12.70
N VAL A 44 -11.89 11.28 12.01
CA VAL A 44 -10.45 11.23 12.35
C VAL A 44 -10.23 11.83 13.73
N MET A 45 -10.86 12.97 14.02
CA MET A 45 -10.77 13.60 15.35
C MET A 45 -11.41 12.75 16.44
N ALA A 46 -12.55 12.11 16.16
CA ALA A 46 -13.17 11.17 17.10
C ALA A 46 -12.26 9.95 17.40
N ALA A 47 -11.54 9.43 16.40
CA ALA A 47 -10.52 8.40 16.64
C ALA A 47 -9.39 8.92 17.53
N LYS A 48 -8.89 10.13 17.25
CA LYS A 48 -7.84 10.78 18.04
C LYS A 48 -8.24 10.97 19.50
N GLU A 49 -9.46 11.42 19.76
CA GLU A 49 -10.02 11.55 21.12
C GLU A 49 -10.09 10.21 21.87
N ARG A 50 -10.22 9.10 21.15
CA ARG A 50 -10.18 7.74 21.70
C ARG A 50 -8.76 7.18 21.89
N GLY A 51 -7.73 7.94 21.51
CA GLY A 51 -6.32 7.55 21.65
C GLY A 51 -5.65 7.11 20.36
N ALA A 52 -6.29 7.26 19.19
CA ALA A 52 -5.66 6.93 17.92
C ALA A 52 -4.49 7.86 17.60
N THR A 53 -3.40 7.32 17.06
CA THR A 53 -2.29 8.14 16.57
C THR A 53 -2.58 8.63 15.16
N ILE A 54 -2.55 9.94 14.93
CA ILE A 54 -2.77 10.54 13.62
C ILE A 54 -1.42 10.93 12.98
N ILE A 55 -1.12 10.35 11.83
CA ILE A 55 0.12 10.57 11.08
C ILE A 55 -0.22 11.26 9.76
N HIS A 56 0.44 12.37 9.46
CA HIS A 56 0.29 13.06 8.17
C HIS A 56 1.63 13.09 7.43
N VAL A 57 1.66 12.48 6.25
CA VAL A 57 2.82 12.42 5.35
C VAL A 57 2.51 13.27 4.12
N ASP A 58 3.10 14.45 4.04
CA ASP A 58 2.85 15.42 2.96
C ASP A 58 4.09 16.30 2.74
N PRO A 59 4.38 16.75 1.50
CA PRO A 59 5.44 17.73 1.23
C PRO A 59 5.21 19.08 1.93
N HIS A 60 3.97 19.41 2.30
CA HIS A 60 3.60 20.68 2.90
C HIS A 60 2.99 20.50 4.29
N PHE A 61 3.25 21.47 5.17
CA PHE A 61 2.55 21.57 6.44
C PHE A 61 1.19 22.25 6.22
N SER A 62 0.10 21.49 6.27
CA SER A 62 -1.27 21.95 6.00
C SER A 62 -2.14 22.01 7.26
N ARG A 63 -3.44 22.35 7.13
CA ARG A 63 -4.39 22.24 8.25
C ARG A 63 -4.57 20.78 8.72
N THR A 64 -4.34 19.82 7.84
CA THR A 64 -4.30 18.40 8.22
C THR A 64 -3.08 18.11 9.10
N SER A 65 -1.89 18.62 8.73
CA SER A 65 -0.67 18.48 9.54
C SER A 65 -0.83 19.09 10.92
N GLN A 66 -1.51 20.24 11.02
CA GLN A 66 -1.74 20.92 12.28
C GLN A 66 -2.55 20.08 13.29
N MET A 67 -3.41 19.19 12.79
CA MET A 67 -4.25 18.32 13.62
C MET A 67 -3.63 16.95 13.88
N ALA A 68 -2.55 16.59 13.17
CA ALA A 68 -1.85 15.31 13.31
C ALA A 68 -0.95 15.27 14.55
N ASP A 69 -0.70 14.08 15.08
CA ASP A 69 0.29 13.85 16.16
C ASP A 69 1.71 13.81 15.59
N ILE A 70 1.85 13.24 14.39
CA ILE A 70 3.12 13.12 13.68
C ILE A 70 2.96 13.75 12.30
N TYR A 71 3.78 14.75 12.00
CA TYR A 71 3.99 15.26 10.65
C TYR A 71 5.33 14.76 10.12
N ALA A 72 5.29 14.02 9.01
CA ALA A 72 6.48 13.50 8.35
C ALA A 72 6.60 14.15 6.95
N PRO A 73 7.47 15.14 6.77
CA PRO A 73 7.67 15.76 5.47
C PRO A 73 8.26 14.77 4.48
N ILE A 74 7.74 14.76 3.26
CA ILE A 74 8.20 13.87 2.18
C ILE A 74 8.50 14.68 0.91
N ARG A 75 9.48 14.23 0.11
CA ARG A 75 9.71 14.80 -1.22
C ARG A 75 8.59 14.36 -2.17
N VAL A 76 8.10 15.27 -3.00
CA VAL A 76 7.12 14.93 -4.05
C VAL A 76 7.65 13.79 -4.92
N GLY A 77 6.86 12.72 -5.05
CA GLY A 77 7.20 11.55 -5.86
C GLY A 77 8.15 10.56 -5.20
N SER A 78 8.33 10.60 -3.87
CA SER A 78 9.07 9.56 -3.12
C SER A 78 8.19 8.64 -2.28
N ASP A 79 6.89 8.64 -2.50
CA ASP A 79 5.91 7.83 -1.76
C ASP A 79 6.19 6.32 -1.84
N ILE A 80 6.61 5.82 -3.02
CA ILE A 80 6.95 4.41 -3.21
C ILE A 80 8.13 4.00 -2.32
N ALA A 81 9.15 4.87 -2.19
CA ALA A 81 10.29 4.58 -1.33
C ALA A 81 9.90 4.59 0.16
N PHE A 82 9.01 5.50 0.57
CA PHE A 82 8.48 5.55 1.93
C PHE A 82 7.69 4.28 2.28
N LEU A 83 6.73 3.90 1.44
CA LEU A 83 5.92 2.70 1.64
C LEU A 83 6.73 1.41 1.50
N GLY A 84 7.70 1.36 0.58
CA GLY A 84 8.64 0.26 0.46
C GLY A 84 9.50 0.09 1.72
N GLY A 85 9.95 1.20 2.31
CA GLY A 85 10.65 1.19 3.60
C GLY A 85 9.77 0.66 4.75
N LEU A 86 8.49 1.05 4.79
CA LEU A 86 7.53 0.53 5.77
C LEU A 86 7.31 -0.99 5.60
N ILE A 87 7.12 -1.46 4.38
CA ILE A 87 6.98 -2.90 4.08
C ILE A 87 8.22 -3.66 4.54
N ASN A 88 9.42 -3.18 4.16
CA ASN A 88 10.67 -3.80 4.59
C ASN A 88 10.79 -3.83 6.12
N TYR A 89 10.48 -2.74 6.82
CA TYR A 89 10.52 -2.70 8.28
C TYR A 89 9.56 -3.71 8.92
N VAL A 90 8.33 -3.81 8.41
CA VAL A 90 7.34 -4.79 8.89
C VAL A 90 7.83 -6.23 8.70
N LEU A 91 8.43 -6.54 7.54
CA LEU A 91 8.94 -7.88 7.24
C LEU A 91 10.18 -8.24 8.09
N GLN A 92 11.14 -7.31 8.22
CA GLN A 92 12.38 -7.53 8.98
C GLN A 92 12.14 -7.70 10.49
N ASN A 93 11.00 -7.22 11.00
CA ASN A 93 10.67 -7.27 12.42
C ASN A 93 9.47 -8.20 12.72
N ASP A 94 9.03 -9.03 11.77
CA ASP A 94 7.90 -9.94 11.91
C ASP A 94 6.60 -9.27 12.44
N LEU A 95 6.32 -8.03 12.00
CA LEU A 95 5.18 -7.23 12.47
C LEU A 95 3.89 -7.42 11.66
N TYR A 96 3.85 -8.42 10.77
CA TYR A 96 2.68 -8.73 9.96
C TYR A 96 1.81 -9.79 10.64
N PHE A 97 0.50 -9.75 10.42
CA PHE A 97 -0.41 -10.77 10.91
C PHE A 97 -0.28 -12.04 10.07
N LYS A 98 0.56 -12.96 10.52
CA LYS A 98 0.98 -14.17 9.79
C LYS A 98 -0.19 -15.03 9.31
N GLU A 99 -1.16 -15.30 10.17
CA GLU A 99 -2.33 -16.13 9.84
C GLU A 99 -3.18 -15.47 8.75
N TYR A 100 -3.35 -14.15 8.81
CA TYR A 100 -4.07 -13.42 7.79
C TYR A 100 -3.33 -13.45 6.45
N VAL A 101 -2.01 -13.18 6.47
CA VAL A 101 -1.18 -13.20 5.27
C VAL A 101 -1.20 -14.57 4.59
N GLN A 102 -1.05 -15.65 5.35
CA GLN A 102 -1.06 -17.01 4.78
C GLN A 102 -2.43 -17.40 4.19
N ALA A 103 -3.53 -17.02 4.83
CA ALA A 103 -4.87 -17.47 4.44
C ALA A 103 -5.57 -16.59 3.42
N TYR A 104 -5.30 -15.27 3.43
CA TYR A 104 -6.10 -14.28 2.69
C TYR A 104 -5.29 -13.43 1.71
N SER A 105 -4.00 -13.74 1.52
CA SER A 105 -3.18 -13.15 0.46
C SER A 105 -2.64 -14.23 -0.48
N ASN A 106 -1.91 -13.80 -1.51
CA ASN A 106 -1.19 -14.69 -2.42
C ASN A 106 0.22 -15.06 -1.93
N ALA A 107 0.59 -14.77 -0.67
CA ALA A 107 1.95 -14.98 -0.16
C ALA A 107 2.45 -16.44 -0.24
N THR A 108 1.54 -17.42 -0.31
CA THR A 108 1.87 -18.85 -0.43
C THR A 108 1.94 -19.33 -1.88
N PHE A 109 1.65 -18.47 -2.85
CA PHE A 109 1.61 -18.82 -4.27
C PHE A 109 3.04 -18.82 -4.82
N ILE A 110 3.34 -19.82 -5.64
CA ILE A 110 4.66 -19.94 -6.26
C ILE A 110 4.64 -19.21 -7.61
N VAL A 111 5.54 -18.25 -7.78
CA VAL A 111 5.76 -17.55 -9.06
C VAL A 111 6.49 -18.49 -10.03
N GLY A 112 6.21 -18.36 -11.33
CA GLY A 112 6.87 -19.17 -12.36
C GLY A 112 8.38 -18.94 -12.43
N ASP A 113 9.12 -19.99 -12.81
CA ASP A 113 10.60 -19.98 -12.81
C ASP A 113 11.19 -19.01 -13.86
N ASP A 114 10.37 -18.53 -14.82
CA ASP A 114 10.77 -17.57 -15.86
C ASP A 114 10.70 -16.09 -15.40
N PHE A 115 10.17 -15.83 -14.21
CA PHE A 115 10.14 -14.48 -13.64
C PHE A 115 11.54 -14.05 -13.20
N GLN A 116 11.94 -12.83 -13.56
CA GLN A 116 13.14 -12.18 -13.04
C GLN A 116 12.73 -10.82 -12.48
N ASP A 117 13.19 -10.55 -11.26
CA ASP A 117 12.82 -9.33 -10.56
C ASP A 117 13.76 -8.16 -10.89
N ALA A 118 13.46 -7.03 -10.26
CA ALA A 118 14.23 -5.80 -10.42
C ALA A 118 15.61 -5.83 -9.74
N GLU A 119 15.90 -6.79 -8.86
CA GLU A 119 17.24 -6.96 -8.30
C GLU A 119 18.15 -7.67 -9.30
N ASP A 120 17.65 -8.74 -9.93
CA ASP A 120 18.37 -9.53 -10.93
C ASP A 120 18.66 -8.75 -12.24
N LEU A 121 17.84 -7.75 -12.54
CA LEU A 121 17.86 -7.00 -13.81
C LEU A 121 18.04 -5.48 -13.60
N GLU A 122 18.78 -5.06 -12.58
CA GLU A 122 19.24 -3.67 -12.36
C GLU A 122 18.11 -2.61 -12.41
N GLY A 123 16.97 -2.91 -11.81
CA GLY A 123 15.81 -2.02 -11.70
C GLY A 123 14.71 -2.24 -12.74
N ILE A 124 14.82 -3.29 -13.56
CA ILE A 124 13.87 -3.67 -14.62
C ILE A 124 13.31 -5.06 -14.32
N PHE A 125 12.08 -5.38 -14.72
CA PHE A 125 11.55 -6.76 -14.59
C PHE A 125 11.78 -7.58 -15.86
N SER A 126 11.61 -8.91 -15.79
CA SER A 126 11.61 -9.74 -17.00
C SER A 126 10.56 -9.24 -18.02
N GLY A 127 10.93 -9.27 -19.31
CA GLY A 127 10.01 -8.97 -20.41
C GLY A 127 9.95 -7.51 -20.88
N LEU A 128 10.87 -6.63 -20.46
CA LEU A 128 10.96 -5.27 -21.04
C LEU A 128 11.26 -5.35 -22.54
N GLU A 129 10.45 -4.69 -23.36
CA GLU A 129 10.73 -4.57 -24.79
C GLU A 129 12.02 -3.79 -25.04
N ALA A 130 12.76 -4.12 -26.11
CA ALA A 130 14.04 -3.47 -26.42
C ALA A 130 13.94 -1.95 -26.65
N ASN A 131 12.75 -1.44 -26.99
CA ASN A 131 12.47 -0.01 -27.13
C ASN A 131 12.07 0.68 -25.81
N HIS A 132 12.03 -0.08 -24.71
CA HIS A 132 11.64 0.33 -23.35
C HIS A 132 10.22 0.92 -23.26
N SER A 133 9.33 0.58 -24.19
CA SER A 133 7.99 1.16 -24.27
C SER A 133 6.93 0.38 -23.47
N ALA A 134 7.15 -0.93 -23.28
CA ALA A 134 6.23 -1.82 -22.59
C ALA A 134 6.93 -3.07 -22.04
N TYR A 135 6.21 -3.80 -21.19
CA TYR A 135 6.60 -5.13 -20.71
C TYR A 135 5.68 -6.20 -21.30
N ASN A 136 6.27 -7.31 -21.75
CA ASN A 136 5.59 -8.58 -21.93
C ASN A 136 5.50 -9.30 -20.58
N THR A 137 4.29 -9.40 -20.02
CA THR A 137 4.03 -9.91 -18.67
C THR A 137 3.81 -11.43 -18.61
N ALA A 138 4.14 -12.17 -19.68
CA ALA A 138 3.95 -13.61 -19.75
C ALA A 138 4.72 -14.39 -18.67
N SER A 139 5.89 -13.89 -18.23
CA SER A 139 6.67 -14.50 -17.15
C SER A 139 6.16 -14.16 -15.76
N TRP A 140 5.26 -13.19 -15.59
CA TRP A 140 4.80 -12.70 -14.28
C TRP A 140 3.63 -13.53 -13.73
N GLN A 141 3.53 -14.78 -14.15
CA GLN A 141 2.41 -15.67 -13.82
C GLN A 141 2.80 -16.62 -12.69
N TYR A 142 1.80 -17.14 -11.99
CA TYR A 142 2.01 -18.24 -11.05
C TYR A 142 2.36 -19.53 -11.77
N LYS A 143 3.13 -20.38 -11.09
CA LYS A 143 3.38 -21.75 -11.50
C LYS A 143 2.07 -22.53 -11.42
N LEU A 144 1.55 -22.95 -12.57
CA LEU A 144 0.34 -23.77 -12.64
C LEU A 144 0.69 -25.24 -12.45
N THR A 145 -0.05 -25.93 -11.58
CA THR A 145 -0.03 -27.39 -11.56
C THR A 145 -0.84 -27.94 -12.73
N LYS A 146 -0.51 -29.15 -13.21
CA LYS A 146 -1.37 -29.83 -14.17
C LYS A 146 -2.71 -30.10 -13.50
N LYS A 147 -3.80 -29.87 -14.23
CA LYS A 147 -5.16 -30.11 -13.75
C LYS A 147 -5.28 -31.55 -13.24
N GLY A 148 -5.39 -31.74 -11.92
CA GLY A 148 -5.53 -33.05 -11.28
C GLY A 148 -4.31 -33.53 -10.47
N GLU A 149 -3.20 -32.79 -10.44
CA GLU A 149 -2.07 -33.09 -9.54
C GLU A 149 -2.22 -32.22 -8.27
N SER A 150 -2.26 -32.89 -7.12
CA SER A 150 -2.31 -32.29 -5.77
C SER A 150 -0.93 -31.84 -5.32
#